data_AF-A0A812RB56-F1
#
_entry.id   AF-A0A812RB56-F1
#
_cell.length_a   1.000
_cell.length_b   1.000
_cell.length_c   1.000
_cell.angle_alpha   90.00
_cell.angle_beta   90.00
_cell.angle_gamma   90.00
#
_symmetry.space_group_name_H-M   'P 1'
#
loop_
_entity.id
_entity.type
_entity.pdbx_description
1 polymer ?
#
loop_
_entity_poly.entity_id
_entity_poly.type
_entity_poly.pdbx_seq_one_letter_code
_entity_poly.pdbx_strand_id
1 'polypeptide(L)'
;MNFMGFLVVPSYLTMYKLPRWQLRSGFWLAMTCVGAAKGPLSLCFCLSVFVFAAPVIFDLRFPARPWFLSWMEDQGFKKFLARCELRGCLDDVKPEKTLFAFHPHGAVCLGFTVNGIFDTKFVGKSAKIAFLIDDFLRNGNPIFRMFCDTYTTGSWQMSTANKSTVHKLMSEGANVAIALGGFEEATVCQTGRDRVVLKSRKGIIKYCLQHGYRIHPVYSFGEDETYWFAPGLLDFRLWLNQFKIPAIAFFGDWTAPFLPRRQARMLTVIGDAIECPHIPVPSQEEVDLWHMRYTKGLAATFEQWKAEAGRPHAELEIF
;
A
#
# COMPACT_ATOMS: atom_id res chain seq x y z
N MET A 1 -43.35 -8.31 30.35
CA MET A 1 -42.63 -7.03 30.20
C MET A 1 -41.70 -7.16 29.01
N ASN A 2 -41.97 -6.36 27.97
CA ASN A 2 -41.22 -6.26 26.72
C ASN A 2 -39.79 -5.77 26.93
N PHE A 3 -38.85 -6.23 26.10
CA PHE A 3 -38.23 -5.40 25.06
C PHE A 3 -37.44 -6.27 24.06
N MET A 4 -38.00 -6.40 22.84
CA MET A 4 -37.28 -6.74 21.61
C MET A 4 -36.36 -5.58 21.21
N GLY A 5 -35.25 -5.89 20.54
CA GLY A 5 -34.55 -4.91 19.71
C GLY A 5 -33.21 -5.37 19.14
N PHE A 6 -33.24 -5.84 17.87
CA PHE A 6 -32.23 -5.62 16.80
C PHE A 6 -30.73 -5.80 17.15
N LEU A 7 -29.97 -6.71 16.53
CA LEU A 7 -29.67 -6.77 15.11
C LEU A 7 -29.05 -8.13 14.74
N VAL A 8 -29.65 -8.78 13.74
CA VAL A 8 -28.97 -9.78 12.92
C VAL A 8 -27.86 -9.07 12.14
N VAL A 9 -26.60 -9.42 12.40
CA VAL A 9 -25.47 -9.07 11.54
C VAL A 9 -25.27 -10.23 10.57
N PRO A 10 -25.49 -10.06 9.25
CA PRO A 10 -25.08 -11.08 8.30
C PRO A 10 -23.55 -11.19 8.30
N SER A 11 -23.09 -12.40 8.52
CA SER A 11 -21.73 -12.88 8.33
C SER A 11 -21.16 -12.46 6.97
N TYR A 12 -20.29 -11.45 6.93
CA TYR A 12 -19.42 -11.16 5.79
C TYR A 12 -18.19 -12.08 5.83
N LEU A 13 -18.40 -13.35 5.44
CA LEU A 13 -17.37 -14.36 5.18
C LEU A 13 -17.83 -15.23 4.00
N THR A 14 -17.95 -14.65 2.80
CA THR A 14 -18.51 -15.37 1.64
C THR A 14 -17.56 -15.55 0.45
N MET A 15 -16.25 -15.25 0.60
CA MET A 15 -15.26 -15.62 -0.43
C MET A 15 -14.17 -16.59 0.04
N TYR A 16 -14.00 -16.78 1.35
CA TYR A 16 -13.07 -17.80 1.89
C TYR A 16 -13.59 -19.25 1.80
N LYS A 17 -14.80 -19.44 1.24
CA LYS A 17 -15.42 -20.76 1.06
C LYS A 17 -15.57 -21.19 -0.40
N LEU A 18 -15.11 -20.41 -1.38
CA LEU A 18 -15.14 -20.86 -2.77
C LEU A 18 -14.08 -21.95 -2.94
N PRO A 19 -14.44 -23.21 -3.24
CA PRO A 19 -13.47 -24.24 -3.54
C PRO A 19 -12.55 -23.80 -4.69
N ARG A 20 -11.26 -24.13 -4.60
CA ARG A 20 -10.20 -23.64 -5.50
C ARG A 20 -10.49 -23.81 -6.99
N TRP A 21 -11.32 -24.79 -7.36
CA TRP A 21 -11.76 -24.96 -8.74
C TRP A 21 -12.61 -23.78 -9.23
N GLN A 22 -13.42 -23.14 -8.38
CA GLN A 22 -14.19 -21.94 -8.74
C GLN A 22 -13.31 -20.71 -8.93
N LEU A 23 -12.25 -20.55 -8.12
CA LEU A 23 -11.25 -19.50 -8.33
C LEU A 23 -10.47 -19.72 -9.64
N ARG A 24 -10.11 -20.97 -9.94
CA ARG A 24 -9.46 -21.35 -11.21
C ARG A 24 -10.39 -21.13 -12.40
N SER A 25 -11.65 -21.51 -12.30
CA SER A 25 -12.65 -21.28 -13.35
C SER A 25 -12.90 -19.78 -13.57
N GLY A 26 -12.97 -18.99 -12.49
CA GLY A 26 -13.09 -17.53 -12.58
C GLY A 26 -11.86 -16.87 -13.21
N PHE A 27 -10.65 -17.36 -12.90
CA PHE A 27 -9.41 -16.93 -13.56
C PHE A 27 -9.43 -17.22 -15.06
N TRP A 28 -9.75 -18.45 -15.45
CA TRP A 28 -9.82 -18.83 -16.86
C TRP A 28 -10.90 -18.04 -17.60
N LEU A 29 -12.06 -17.80 -16.98
CA LEU A 29 -13.13 -16.98 -17.54
C LEU A 29 -12.69 -15.51 -17.71
N ALA A 30 -11.99 -14.95 -16.73
CA ALA A 30 -11.44 -13.59 -16.83
C ALA A 30 -10.38 -13.51 -17.94
N MET A 31 -9.49 -14.49 -18.04
CA MET A 31 -8.46 -14.56 -19.09
C MET A 31 -9.05 -14.76 -20.49
N THR A 32 -10.14 -15.51 -20.65
CA THR A 32 -10.83 -15.66 -21.94
C THR A 32 -11.64 -14.42 -22.31
N CYS A 33 -12.32 -13.79 -21.37
CA CYS A 33 -13.03 -12.52 -21.60
C CYS A 33 -12.06 -11.38 -21.97
N VAL A 34 -10.88 -11.34 -21.36
CA VAL A 34 -9.85 -10.32 -21.67
C VAL A 34 -9.07 -10.68 -22.94
N GLY A 35 -8.80 -11.97 -23.18
CA GLY A 35 -8.18 -12.44 -24.44
C GLY A 35 -9.04 -12.17 -25.68
N ALA A 36 -10.35 -12.02 -25.52
CA ALA A 36 -11.26 -11.57 -26.58
C ALA A 36 -11.14 -10.07 -26.90
N ALA A 37 -10.62 -9.26 -25.97
CA ALA A 37 -10.32 -7.85 -26.22
C ALA A 37 -9.00 -7.75 -26.99
N LYS A 38 -9.04 -7.20 -28.21
CA LYS A 38 -7.84 -6.99 -29.04
C LYS A 38 -7.13 -5.71 -28.59
N GLY A 39 -5.84 -5.79 -28.24
CA GLY A 39 -4.99 -4.62 -28.03
C GLY A 39 -3.88 -4.81 -26.98
N PRO A 40 -2.90 -3.91 -26.91
CA PRO A 40 -1.82 -3.99 -25.92
C PRO A 40 -2.31 -3.91 -24.46
N LEU A 41 -3.44 -3.25 -24.21
CA LEU A 41 -4.05 -3.11 -22.87
C LEU A 41 -4.62 -4.43 -22.31
N SER A 42 -5.19 -5.29 -23.16
CA SER A 42 -5.71 -6.60 -22.71
C SER A 42 -4.59 -7.58 -22.39
N LEU A 43 -3.50 -7.54 -23.18
CA LEU A 43 -2.28 -8.29 -22.88
C LEU A 43 -1.66 -7.86 -21.54
N CYS A 44 -1.65 -6.56 -21.23
CA CYS A 44 -1.13 -6.03 -19.96
C CYS A 44 -2.00 -6.44 -18.75
N PHE A 45 -3.32 -6.42 -18.89
CA PHE A 45 -4.24 -6.92 -17.85
C PHE A 45 -4.02 -8.41 -17.61
N CYS A 46 -3.94 -9.20 -18.68
CA CYS A 46 -3.63 -10.63 -18.60
C CYS A 46 -2.28 -10.89 -17.92
N LEU A 47 -1.22 -10.14 -18.25
CA LEU A 47 0.12 -10.31 -17.66
C LEU A 47 0.18 -9.90 -16.18
N SER A 48 -0.44 -8.79 -15.80
CA SER A 48 -0.50 -8.36 -14.40
C SER A 48 -1.32 -9.34 -13.54
N VAL A 49 -2.48 -9.78 -14.03
CA VAL A 49 -3.28 -10.83 -13.38
C VAL A 49 -2.52 -12.17 -13.35
N PHE A 50 -1.74 -12.48 -14.38
CA PHE A 50 -0.93 -13.70 -14.40
C PHE A 50 0.23 -13.63 -13.39
N VAL A 51 0.94 -12.51 -13.27
CA VAL A 51 2.08 -12.39 -12.34
C VAL A 51 1.64 -12.34 -10.88
N PHE A 52 0.54 -11.63 -10.56
CA PHE A 52 0.10 -11.44 -9.17
C PHE A 52 -0.95 -12.45 -8.72
N ALA A 53 -1.83 -12.92 -9.62
CA ALA A 53 -2.91 -13.85 -9.28
C ALA A 53 -2.60 -15.31 -9.66
N ALA A 54 -1.87 -15.60 -10.75
CA ALA A 54 -1.63 -17.00 -11.14
C ALA A 54 -0.77 -17.80 -10.14
N PRO A 55 0.31 -17.26 -9.54
CA PRO A 55 1.04 -17.98 -8.50
C PRO A 55 0.16 -18.33 -7.28
N VAL A 56 -0.81 -17.47 -6.96
CA VAL A 56 -1.77 -17.67 -5.86
C VAL A 56 -2.85 -18.70 -6.24
N ILE A 57 -3.32 -18.69 -7.48
CA ILE A 57 -4.43 -19.55 -7.97
C ILE A 57 -3.96 -20.98 -8.30
N PHE A 58 -2.70 -21.11 -8.73
CA PHE A 58 -2.09 -22.37 -9.16
C PHE A 58 -1.04 -22.92 -8.18
N ASP A 59 -0.82 -22.28 -7.02
CA ASP A 59 0.20 -22.68 -6.03
C ASP A 59 1.61 -22.79 -6.65
N LEU A 60 1.96 -21.92 -7.61
CA LEU A 60 3.26 -21.95 -8.26
C LEU A 60 4.35 -21.46 -7.30
N ARG A 61 5.30 -22.34 -6.98
CA ARG A 61 6.47 -22.01 -6.14
C ARG A 61 7.69 -21.76 -7.02
N PHE A 62 8.15 -20.52 -7.05
CA PHE A 62 9.44 -20.17 -7.64
C PHE A 62 10.45 -19.87 -6.52
N PRO A 63 11.51 -20.67 -6.33
CA PRO A 63 12.60 -20.26 -5.45
C PRO A 63 13.29 -19.04 -6.05
N ALA A 64 13.63 -18.04 -5.22
CA ALA A 64 14.49 -16.94 -5.63
C ALA A 64 15.85 -17.51 -6.03
N ARG A 65 16.16 -17.52 -7.32
CA ARG A 65 17.45 -18.00 -7.83
C ARG A 65 18.39 -16.83 -8.04
N PRO A 66 19.69 -16.95 -7.70
CA PRO A 66 20.67 -15.87 -7.87
C PRO A 66 20.69 -15.26 -9.28
N TRP A 67 20.46 -16.09 -10.32
CA TRP A 67 20.37 -15.62 -11.69
C TRP A 67 19.17 -14.68 -11.94
N PHE A 68 18.05 -14.86 -11.24
CA PHE A 68 16.87 -14.02 -11.38
C PHE A 68 17.10 -12.64 -10.76
N LEU A 69 17.78 -12.57 -9.62
CA LEU A 69 18.22 -11.31 -9.02
C LEU A 69 19.20 -10.59 -9.95
N SER A 70 20.21 -11.30 -10.46
CA SER A 70 21.16 -10.77 -11.45
C SER A 70 20.44 -10.26 -12.71
N TRP A 71 19.45 -11.00 -13.20
CA TRP A 71 18.66 -10.59 -14.35
C TRP A 71 17.85 -9.31 -14.05
N MET A 72 17.21 -9.19 -12.88
CA MET A 72 16.51 -7.96 -12.49
C MET A 72 17.46 -6.75 -12.42
N GLU A 73 18.68 -6.97 -11.91
CA GLU A 73 19.73 -5.96 -11.93
C GLU A 73 20.11 -5.56 -13.37
N ASP A 74 20.29 -6.52 -14.27
CA ASP A 74 20.57 -6.30 -15.70
C ASP A 74 19.44 -5.56 -16.41
N GLN A 75 18.19 -5.77 -15.99
CA GLN A 75 17.02 -5.05 -16.50
C GLN A 75 16.93 -3.60 -15.97
N GLY A 76 17.90 -3.14 -15.18
CA GLY A 76 18.00 -1.76 -14.74
C GLY A 76 17.32 -1.45 -13.40
N PHE A 77 16.87 -2.47 -12.65
CA PHE A 77 16.27 -2.26 -11.32
C PHE A 77 17.23 -1.55 -10.36
N LYS A 78 18.53 -1.87 -10.42
CA LYS A 78 19.57 -1.18 -9.63
C LYS A 78 19.66 0.32 -9.95
N LYS A 79 19.45 0.71 -11.21
CA LYS A 79 19.43 2.12 -11.62
C LYS A 79 18.18 2.83 -11.11
N PHE A 80 17.04 2.14 -11.03
CA PHE A 80 15.84 2.66 -10.40
C PHE A 80 16.06 2.88 -8.91
N LEU A 81 16.60 1.89 -8.18
CA LEU A 81 16.92 2.04 -6.75
C LEU A 81 17.86 3.22 -6.47
N ALA A 82 18.85 3.45 -7.34
CA ALA A 82 19.75 4.59 -7.25
C ALA A 82 19.08 5.97 -7.47
N ARG A 83 17.82 6.00 -7.92
CA ARG A 83 16.99 7.20 -8.10
C ARG A 83 15.82 7.25 -7.12
N CYS A 84 15.81 6.36 -6.13
CA CYS A 84 14.92 6.45 -4.98
C CYS A 84 15.62 7.28 -3.91
N GLU A 85 14.97 8.36 -3.50
CA GLU A 85 15.47 9.26 -2.47
C GLU A 85 14.48 9.32 -1.31
N LEU A 86 15.03 9.36 -0.09
CA LEU A 86 14.29 9.61 1.15
C LEU A 86 14.73 10.95 1.73
N ARG A 87 13.77 11.85 1.99
CA ARG A 87 13.99 13.18 2.57
C ARG A 87 12.93 13.51 3.65
N GLY A 88 13.03 14.70 4.21
CA GLY A 88 12.07 15.24 5.19
C GLY A 88 12.48 15.01 6.64
N CYS A 89 11.49 14.98 7.53
CA CYS A 89 11.65 15.07 8.98
C CYS A 89 12.07 13.74 9.65
N LEU A 90 13.05 13.05 9.09
CA LEU A 90 13.56 11.77 9.62
C LEU A 90 14.26 11.92 10.98
N ASP A 91 14.88 13.08 11.23
CA ASP A 91 15.57 13.36 12.49
C ASP A 91 14.62 13.71 13.65
N ASP A 92 13.34 13.97 13.36
CA ASP A 92 12.29 14.28 14.35
C ASP A 92 11.48 13.03 14.76
N VAL A 93 11.93 11.83 14.37
CA VAL A 93 11.25 10.58 14.68
C VAL A 93 11.44 10.21 16.15
N LYS A 94 10.33 9.92 16.84
CA LYS A 94 10.37 9.43 18.23
C LYS A 94 10.71 7.92 18.27
N PRO A 95 11.39 7.46 19.33
CA PRO A 95 11.74 6.04 19.47
C PRO A 95 10.54 5.11 19.72
N GLU A 96 9.39 5.67 20.08
CA GLU A 96 8.15 4.94 20.31
C GLU A 96 6.93 5.78 19.92
N LYS A 97 5.78 5.12 19.78
CA LYS A 97 4.47 5.73 19.50
C LYS A 97 4.44 6.64 18.27
N THR A 98 5.15 6.24 17.22
CA THR A 98 5.17 6.95 15.93
C THR A 98 4.46 6.13 14.85
N LEU A 99 3.55 6.77 14.12
CA LEU A 99 2.90 6.25 12.93
C LEU A 99 3.49 6.92 11.69
N PHE A 100 3.99 6.14 10.74
CA PHE A 100 4.34 6.58 9.40
C PHE A 100 3.25 6.18 8.42
N ALA A 101 2.53 7.17 7.91
CA ALA A 101 1.44 6.97 6.98
C ALA A 101 1.92 7.22 5.56
N PHE A 102 2.22 6.16 4.82
CA PHE A 102 2.72 6.24 3.45
C PHE A 102 1.57 6.43 2.44
N HIS A 103 1.82 7.33 1.50
CA HIS A 103 0.96 7.71 0.38
C HIS A 103 1.81 8.03 -0.86
N PRO A 104 1.28 7.90 -2.07
CA PRO A 104 0.19 7.00 -2.43
C PRO A 104 0.68 5.54 -2.48
N HIS A 105 -0.24 4.58 -2.51
CA HIS A 105 0.08 3.15 -2.54
C HIS A 105 0.69 2.71 -3.88
N GLY A 106 0.32 3.32 -5.00
CA GLY A 106 0.76 2.86 -6.34
C GLY A 106 0.43 1.38 -6.60
N ALA A 107 1.06 0.79 -7.64
CA ALA A 107 0.82 -0.61 -8.01
C ALA A 107 1.37 -1.60 -6.98
N VAL A 108 2.60 -1.36 -6.50
CA VAL A 108 3.34 -2.24 -5.59
C VAL A 108 3.94 -1.49 -4.39
N CYS A 109 3.56 -0.22 -4.20
CA CYS A 109 3.99 0.63 -3.08
C CYS A 109 5.51 0.65 -2.91
N LEU A 110 6.23 1.09 -3.94
CA LEU A 110 7.69 1.15 -3.91
C LEU A 110 8.22 2.21 -2.96
N GLY A 111 7.48 3.28 -2.68
CA GLY A 111 7.87 4.26 -1.67
C GLY A 111 7.90 3.64 -0.28
N PHE A 112 6.86 2.88 0.05
CA PHE A 112 6.79 2.11 1.30
C PHE A 112 7.83 0.98 1.33
N THR A 113 8.06 0.30 0.20
CA THR A 113 8.95 -0.86 0.13
C THR A 113 10.41 -0.45 0.09
N VAL A 114 10.81 0.38 -0.87
CA VAL A 114 12.21 0.79 -1.06
C VAL A 114 12.62 1.80 0.00
N ASN A 115 11.89 2.89 0.15
CA ASN A 115 12.28 4.00 1.04
C ASN A 115 11.78 3.84 2.49
N GLY A 116 10.87 2.91 2.75
CA GLY A 116 10.43 2.55 4.10
C GLY A 116 11.11 1.28 4.59
N ILE A 117 10.68 0.13 4.05
CA ILE A 117 11.09 -1.19 4.52
C ILE A 117 12.59 -1.43 4.39
N PHE A 118 13.18 -1.12 3.23
CA PHE A 118 14.56 -1.50 2.90
C PHE A 118 15.58 -0.36 3.00
N ASP A 119 15.14 0.87 3.27
CA ASP A 119 16.04 1.99 3.47
C ASP A 119 16.67 1.94 4.87
N THR A 120 18.01 1.86 4.89
CA THR A 120 18.76 1.72 6.14
C THR A 120 18.71 2.98 7.02
N LYS A 121 18.55 4.17 6.42
CA LYS A 121 18.40 5.41 7.18
C LYS A 121 17.04 5.44 7.86
N PHE A 122 15.98 5.08 7.13
CA PHE A 122 14.62 5.00 7.65
C PHE A 122 14.54 4.02 8.82
N VAL A 123 14.94 2.77 8.60
CA VAL A 123 14.88 1.72 9.62
C VAL A 123 15.79 2.05 10.81
N GLY A 124 16.98 2.60 10.56
CA GLY A 124 17.92 2.99 11.61
C GLY A 124 17.40 4.09 12.52
N LYS A 125 16.61 5.04 11.99
CA LYS A 125 16.02 6.15 12.75
C LYS A 125 14.68 5.80 13.39
N SER A 126 13.94 4.85 12.84
CA SER A 126 12.58 4.53 13.26
C SER A 126 12.45 3.54 14.42
N ALA A 127 13.56 3.13 15.04
CA ALA A 127 13.66 2.34 16.29
C ALA A 127 12.45 1.44 16.63
N LYS A 128 12.60 0.11 16.50
CA LYS A 128 11.54 -0.88 16.79
C LYS A 128 10.26 -0.59 15.99
N ILE A 129 10.36 -0.77 14.66
CA ILE A 129 9.27 -0.47 13.73
C ILE A 129 8.58 -1.73 13.20
N ALA A 130 7.26 -1.66 13.07
CA ALA A 130 6.41 -2.62 12.39
C ALA A 130 5.81 -2.08 11.09
N PHE A 131 6.19 -2.67 9.97
CA PHE A 131 5.60 -2.41 8.66
C PHE A 131 4.33 -3.24 8.48
N LEU A 132 3.19 -2.57 8.38
CA LEU A 132 1.87 -3.16 8.28
C LEU A 132 1.54 -3.46 6.82
N ILE A 133 1.47 -4.74 6.48
CA ILE A 133 1.18 -5.27 5.15
C ILE A 133 -0.25 -5.80 5.10
N ASP A 134 -0.92 -5.65 3.96
CA ASP A 134 -2.22 -6.24 3.73
C ASP A 134 -2.24 -7.75 4.05
N ASP A 135 -3.31 -8.20 4.71
CA ASP A 135 -3.44 -9.57 5.21
C ASP A 135 -3.58 -10.58 4.06
N PHE A 136 -4.27 -10.21 2.97
CA PHE A 136 -4.39 -11.06 1.79
C PHE A 136 -3.02 -11.23 1.11
N LEU A 137 -2.26 -10.15 0.96
CA LEU A 137 -0.91 -10.22 0.40
C LEU A 137 0.03 -11.04 1.29
N ARG A 138 0.04 -10.79 2.61
CA ARG A 138 0.93 -11.49 3.54
C ARG A 138 0.54 -12.94 3.73
N ASN A 139 -0.69 -13.21 4.18
CA ASN A 139 -1.10 -14.54 4.61
C ASN A 139 -1.74 -15.37 3.49
N GLY A 140 -2.26 -14.72 2.44
CA GLY A 140 -2.81 -15.41 1.27
C GLY A 140 -1.75 -15.95 0.31
N ASN A 141 -0.51 -15.44 0.38
CA ASN A 141 0.61 -15.90 -0.45
C ASN A 141 1.74 -16.51 0.43
N PRO A 142 1.91 -17.84 0.45
CA PRO A 142 2.93 -18.49 1.27
C PRO A 142 4.37 -18.05 1.00
N ILE A 143 4.68 -17.65 -0.24
CA ILE A 143 6.02 -17.18 -0.62
C ILE A 143 6.23 -15.78 -0.07
N PHE A 144 5.24 -14.91 -0.21
CA PHE A 144 5.30 -13.55 0.32
C PHE A 144 5.34 -13.55 1.85
N ARG A 145 4.62 -14.47 2.50
CA ARG A 145 4.73 -14.71 3.94
C ARG A 145 6.15 -15.08 4.35
N MET A 146 6.73 -16.09 3.68
CA MET A 146 8.09 -16.55 3.94
C MET A 146 9.10 -15.41 3.77
N PHE A 147 8.95 -14.59 2.72
CA PHE A 147 9.74 -13.39 2.51
C PHE A 147 9.60 -12.44 3.71
N CYS A 148 8.37 -12.07 4.09
CA CYS A 148 8.14 -11.17 5.22
C CYS A 148 8.73 -11.67 6.54
N ASP A 149 8.58 -12.97 6.81
CA ASP A 149 9.09 -13.60 8.02
C ASP A 149 10.64 -13.65 8.01
N THR A 150 11.26 -13.82 6.84
CA THR A 150 12.74 -13.82 6.67
C THR A 150 13.35 -12.45 6.96
N TYR A 151 12.68 -11.37 6.55
CA TYR A 151 13.14 -9.99 6.80
C TYR A 151 12.66 -9.45 8.15
N THR A 152 11.88 -10.21 8.91
CA THR A 152 11.49 -9.81 10.26
C THR A 152 12.60 -10.13 11.26
N THR A 153 13.10 -9.10 11.94
CA THR A 153 14.09 -9.17 13.02
C THR A 153 13.54 -8.48 14.29
N GLY A 154 14.22 -8.61 15.43
CA GLY A 154 13.69 -8.14 16.72
C GLY A 154 13.29 -6.66 16.81
N SER A 155 13.88 -5.78 15.98
CA SER A 155 13.56 -4.34 15.94
C SER A 155 12.95 -3.88 14.61
N TRP A 156 12.74 -4.79 13.67
CA TRP A 156 12.24 -4.49 12.33
C TRP A 156 11.34 -5.63 11.90
N GLN A 157 10.03 -5.43 11.94
CA GLN A 157 9.07 -6.49 11.65
C GLN A 157 8.16 -6.10 10.49
N MET A 158 7.79 -7.09 9.70
CA MET A 158 6.64 -6.99 8.81
C MET A 158 5.48 -7.67 9.52
N SER A 159 4.33 -7.04 9.61
CA SER A 159 3.13 -7.55 10.31
C SER A 159 1.87 -7.30 9.50
N THR A 160 0.75 -7.91 9.88
CA THR A 160 -0.51 -7.71 9.16
C THR A 160 -1.16 -6.38 9.52
N ALA A 161 -1.74 -5.69 8.54
CA ALA A 161 -2.50 -4.45 8.71
C ALA A 161 -3.94 -4.67 9.23
N ASN A 162 -4.19 -5.78 9.93
CA ASN A 162 -5.50 -6.10 10.47
C ASN A 162 -5.74 -5.38 11.81
N LYS A 163 -7.02 -5.23 12.16
CA LYS A 163 -7.46 -4.46 13.34
C LYS A 163 -6.79 -4.90 14.64
N SER A 164 -6.68 -6.22 14.87
CA SER A 164 -6.13 -6.76 16.12
C SER A 164 -4.62 -6.56 16.20
N THR A 165 -3.89 -6.79 15.11
CA THR A 165 -2.44 -6.57 15.05
C THR A 165 -2.09 -5.10 15.22
N VAL A 166 -2.76 -4.21 14.48
CA VAL A 166 -2.55 -2.76 14.62
C VAL A 166 -2.81 -2.32 16.06
N HIS A 167 -3.93 -2.72 16.64
CA HIS A 167 -4.27 -2.34 18.01
C HIS A 167 -3.25 -2.85 19.03
N LYS A 168 -2.82 -4.11 18.91
CA LYS A 168 -1.80 -4.71 19.77
C LYS A 168 -0.49 -3.94 19.71
N LEU A 169 0.06 -3.76 18.50
CA LEU A 169 1.34 -3.07 18.31
C LEU A 169 1.27 -1.64 18.84
N MET A 170 0.15 -0.96 18.58
CA MET A 170 -0.01 0.40 19.05
C MET A 170 -0.11 0.49 20.58
N SER A 171 -0.79 -0.48 21.22
CA SER A 171 -0.87 -0.57 22.69
C SER A 171 0.47 -0.87 23.36
N GLU A 172 1.37 -1.56 22.66
CA GLU A 172 2.74 -1.87 23.13
C GLU A 172 3.72 -0.71 22.89
N GLY A 173 3.26 0.40 22.30
CA GLY A 173 4.09 1.57 21.99
C GLY A 173 5.01 1.41 20.78
N ALA A 174 4.84 0.35 19.97
CA ALA A 174 5.68 0.13 18.81
C ALA A 174 5.49 1.21 17.74
N ASN A 175 6.59 1.60 17.08
CA ASN A 175 6.48 2.41 15.87
C ASN A 175 5.83 1.57 14.77
N VAL A 176 4.93 2.18 14.00
CA VAL A 176 4.16 1.49 12.95
C VAL A 176 4.24 2.26 11.65
N ALA A 177 4.39 1.56 10.53
CA ALA A 177 4.32 2.13 9.19
C ALA A 177 3.23 1.44 8.39
N ILE A 178 2.44 2.19 7.63
CA ILE A 178 1.32 1.65 6.83
C ILE A 178 1.09 2.50 5.59
N ALA A 179 0.80 1.85 4.46
CA ALA A 179 0.30 2.51 3.26
C ALA A 179 -1.21 2.78 3.40
N LEU A 180 -1.58 4.02 3.74
CA LEU A 180 -2.95 4.41 4.11
C LEU A 180 -3.84 4.64 2.88
N GLY A 181 -4.19 3.55 2.22
CA GLY A 181 -5.06 3.59 1.04
C GLY A 181 -5.42 2.19 0.54
N GLY A 182 -4.47 1.26 0.70
CA GLY A 182 -4.60 -0.15 0.37
C GLY A 182 -4.98 -0.38 -1.10
N PHE A 183 -5.71 -1.46 -1.36
CA PHE A 183 -6.15 -1.79 -2.72
C PHE A 183 -7.00 -0.71 -3.39
N GLU A 184 -7.74 0.10 -2.63
CA GLU A 184 -8.56 1.16 -3.21
C GLU A 184 -7.70 2.28 -3.80
N GLU A 185 -6.68 2.72 -3.09
CA GLU A 185 -5.73 3.71 -3.57
C GLU A 185 -4.92 3.21 -4.75
N ALA A 186 -4.49 1.95 -4.70
CA ALA A 186 -3.82 1.30 -5.81
C ALA A 186 -4.71 1.21 -7.07
N THR A 187 -6.02 1.00 -6.90
CA THR A 187 -6.98 0.92 -8.00
C THR A 187 -7.31 2.29 -8.61
N VAL A 188 -7.37 3.37 -7.82
CA VAL A 188 -7.59 4.72 -8.38
C VAL A 188 -6.32 5.33 -8.98
N CYS A 189 -5.16 4.72 -8.75
CA CYS A 189 -3.88 5.16 -9.28
C CYS A 189 -3.93 5.29 -10.81
N GLN A 190 -3.37 6.38 -11.31
CA GLN A 190 -3.37 6.72 -12.72
C GLN A 190 -2.07 7.43 -13.07
N THR A 191 -1.47 7.07 -14.21
CA THR A 191 -0.20 7.68 -14.63
C THR A 191 -0.31 9.19 -14.79
N GLY A 192 0.63 9.91 -14.18
CA GLY A 192 0.72 11.37 -14.22
C GLY A 192 -0.27 12.08 -13.28
N ARG A 193 -0.90 11.34 -12.35
CA ARG A 193 -1.85 11.91 -11.38
C ARG A 193 -1.54 11.47 -9.96
N ASP A 194 -1.35 12.46 -9.11
CA ASP A 194 -1.12 12.31 -7.68
C ASP A 194 -2.47 12.11 -6.97
N ARG A 195 -2.77 10.86 -6.60
CA ARG A 195 -4.08 10.46 -6.04
C ARG A 195 -3.92 9.68 -4.75
N VAL A 196 -4.69 10.07 -3.73
CA VAL A 196 -4.74 9.37 -2.44
C VAL A 196 -6.18 9.07 -2.02
N VAL A 197 -6.43 7.93 -1.39
CA VAL A 197 -7.73 7.53 -0.85
C VAL A 197 -7.67 7.66 0.66
N LEU A 198 -8.15 8.79 1.17
CA LEU A 198 -7.98 9.17 2.56
C LEU A 198 -9.30 9.52 3.26
N LYS A 199 -10.33 10.03 2.56
CA LYS A 199 -11.57 10.51 3.20
C LYS A 199 -12.28 9.43 4.02
N SER A 200 -12.24 8.19 3.54
CA SER A 200 -12.85 7.04 4.23
C SER A 200 -11.93 6.38 5.28
N ARG A 201 -10.66 6.77 5.36
CA ARG A 201 -9.61 6.08 6.15
C ARG A 201 -9.39 6.70 7.53
N LYS A 202 -10.44 6.76 8.34
CA LYS A 202 -10.41 7.38 9.68
C LYS A 202 -9.97 6.43 10.81
N GLY A 203 -9.97 5.12 10.57
CA GLY A 203 -9.72 4.11 11.60
C GLY A 203 -8.33 4.20 12.24
N ILE A 204 -7.30 4.53 11.46
CA ILE A 204 -5.94 4.67 11.98
C ILE A 204 -5.79 5.90 12.88
N ILE A 205 -6.47 7.00 12.54
CA ILE A 205 -6.48 8.24 13.34
C ILE A 205 -7.14 7.97 14.69
N LYS A 206 -8.25 7.20 14.69
CA LYS A 206 -8.88 6.74 15.92
C LYS A 206 -7.87 5.99 16.81
N TYR A 207 -7.07 5.08 16.26
CA TYR A 207 -6.05 4.39 17.06
C TYR A 207 -4.94 5.31 17.56
N CYS A 208 -4.56 6.30 16.77
CA CYS A 208 -3.56 7.26 17.20
C CYS A 208 -4.03 8.08 18.39
N LEU A 209 -5.30 8.50 18.38
CA LEU A 209 -5.92 9.16 19.54
C LEU A 209 -6.01 8.21 20.73
N GLN A 210 -6.45 6.98 20.52
CA GLN A 210 -6.58 5.99 21.60
C GLN A 210 -5.27 5.69 22.32
N HIS A 211 -4.13 5.84 21.67
CA HIS A 211 -2.83 5.46 22.25
C HIS A 211 -1.85 6.63 22.40
N GLY A 212 -2.24 7.84 21.96
CA GLY A 212 -1.41 9.04 22.01
C GLY A 212 -0.20 8.97 21.08
N TYR A 213 -0.44 8.70 19.79
CA TYR A 213 0.61 8.56 18.79
C TYR A 213 0.96 9.89 18.11
N ARG A 214 2.21 10.00 17.70
CA ARG A 214 2.67 10.99 16.73
C ARG A 214 2.50 10.44 15.32
N ILE A 215 1.91 11.20 14.41
CA ILE A 215 1.68 10.76 13.02
C ILE A 215 2.54 11.58 12.07
N HIS A 216 3.39 10.92 11.29
CA HIS A 216 4.06 11.52 10.14
C HIS A 216 3.29 11.18 8.85
N PRO A 217 2.78 12.18 8.11
CA PRO A 217 2.39 11.97 6.73
C PRO A 217 3.64 11.69 5.90
N VAL A 218 3.66 10.62 5.13
CA VAL A 218 4.77 10.26 4.25
C VAL A 218 4.26 10.23 2.82
N TYR A 219 4.81 11.09 1.96
CA TYR A 219 4.39 11.19 0.56
C TYR A 219 5.50 10.72 -0.38
N SER A 220 5.18 9.85 -1.34
CA SER A 220 6.09 9.26 -2.31
C SER A 220 5.77 9.72 -3.72
N PHE A 221 6.44 10.78 -4.16
CA PHE A 221 6.36 11.25 -5.54
C PHE A 221 6.95 10.22 -6.50
N GLY A 222 6.31 10.03 -7.65
CA GLY A 222 6.77 9.12 -8.70
C GLY A 222 6.11 7.74 -8.70
N GLU A 223 5.30 7.39 -7.70
CA GLU A 223 4.52 6.14 -7.68
C GLU A 223 3.63 5.97 -8.92
N ASP A 224 2.98 7.04 -9.36
CA ASP A 224 2.13 7.10 -10.55
C ASP A 224 2.92 7.02 -11.87
N GLU A 225 4.21 7.35 -11.86
CA GLU A 225 5.09 7.26 -13.03
C GLU A 225 5.91 5.98 -13.08
N THR A 226 5.97 5.24 -11.97
CA THR A 226 6.72 4.00 -11.83
C THR A 226 6.21 2.94 -12.79
N TYR A 227 4.88 2.89 -12.99
CA TYR A 227 4.22 2.00 -13.92
C TYR A 227 3.26 2.79 -14.82
N TRP A 228 2.96 2.23 -15.98
CA TRP A 228 1.81 2.64 -16.78
C TRP A 228 0.55 2.03 -16.17
N PHE A 229 -0.45 2.86 -15.88
CA PHE A 229 -1.74 2.42 -15.35
C PHE A 229 -2.82 2.52 -16.43
N ALA A 230 -3.62 1.47 -16.58
CA ALA A 230 -4.74 1.49 -17.52
C ALA A 230 -5.92 2.28 -16.91
N PRO A 231 -6.39 3.38 -17.54
CA PRO A 231 -7.43 4.24 -16.95
C PRO A 231 -8.85 3.66 -17.04
N GLY A 232 -9.07 2.63 -17.86
CA GLY A 232 -10.42 2.11 -18.16
C GLY A 232 -11.08 1.33 -17.03
N LEU A 233 -12.42 1.21 -17.10
CA LEU A 233 -13.24 0.36 -16.22
C LEU A 233 -13.11 0.65 -14.72
N LEU A 234 -12.84 1.89 -14.32
CA LEU A 234 -12.59 2.24 -12.91
C LEU A 234 -13.69 1.75 -11.97
N ASP A 235 -14.97 1.99 -12.30
CA ASP A 235 -16.09 1.57 -11.45
C ASP A 235 -16.16 0.05 -11.28
N PHE A 236 -15.90 -0.70 -12.36
CA PHE A 236 -15.84 -2.16 -12.31
C PHE A 236 -14.63 -2.64 -11.48
N ARG A 237 -13.47 -1.99 -11.62
CA ARG A 237 -12.27 -2.32 -10.84
C ARG A 237 -12.47 -2.00 -9.34
N LEU A 238 -13.13 -0.89 -9.02
CA LEU A 238 -13.50 -0.54 -7.64
C LEU A 238 -14.57 -1.49 -7.08
N TRP A 239 -15.51 -1.94 -7.92
CA TRP A 239 -16.47 -2.97 -7.54
C TRP A 239 -15.76 -4.30 -7.20
N LEU A 240 -14.77 -4.73 -7.99
CA LEU A 240 -13.96 -5.92 -7.70
C LEU A 240 -13.18 -5.82 -6.37
N ASN A 241 -12.74 -4.62 -5.98
CA ASN A 241 -12.07 -4.42 -4.68
C ASN A 241 -12.98 -4.78 -3.49
N GLN A 242 -14.30 -4.66 -3.62
CA GLN A 242 -15.26 -5.09 -2.58
C GLN A 242 -15.18 -6.60 -2.32
N PHE A 243 -14.76 -7.37 -3.33
CA PHE A 243 -14.55 -8.81 -3.28
C PHE A 243 -13.09 -9.19 -2.98
N LYS A 244 -12.25 -8.24 -2.54
CA LYS A 244 -10.81 -8.46 -2.28
C LYS A 244 -10.03 -8.94 -3.51
N ILE A 245 -10.51 -8.61 -4.70
CA ILE A 245 -9.80 -8.87 -5.96
C ILE A 245 -9.08 -7.56 -6.31
N PRO A 246 -7.74 -7.46 -6.14
CA PRO A 246 -7.01 -6.26 -6.50
C PRO A 246 -7.03 -6.09 -8.02
N ALA A 247 -7.90 -5.20 -8.50
CA ALA A 247 -8.10 -4.96 -9.93
C ALA A 247 -7.20 -3.81 -10.42
N ILE A 248 -5.89 -3.96 -10.21
CA ILE A 248 -4.88 -3.01 -10.66
C ILE A 248 -4.33 -3.51 -11.99
N ALA A 249 -4.48 -2.69 -13.03
CA ALA A 249 -4.01 -3.00 -14.37
C ALA A 249 -2.81 -2.11 -14.68
N PHE A 250 -1.60 -2.66 -14.58
CA PHE A 250 -0.37 -1.90 -14.73
C PHE A 250 0.68 -2.62 -15.57
N PHE A 251 1.58 -1.83 -16.16
CA PHE A 251 2.68 -2.30 -16.99
C PHE A 251 3.93 -1.45 -16.78
N GLY A 252 5.05 -2.12 -16.51
CA GLY A 252 6.33 -1.50 -16.21
C GLY A 252 7.23 -1.33 -17.42
N ASP A 253 8.44 -1.90 -17.35
CA ASP A 253 9.39 -1.91 -18.45
C ASP A 253 8.99 -2.88 -19.56
N TRP A 254 9.31 -2.54 -20.82
CA TRP A 254 8.95 -3.39 -21.96
C TRP A 254 9.63 -4.77 -21.95
N THR A 255 10.87 -4.86 -21.45
CA THR A 255 11.59 -6.14 -21.36
C THR A 255 11.30 -6.89 -20.06
N ALA A 256 10.71 -6.21 -19.08
CA ALA A 256 10.33 -6.77 -17.79
C ALA A 256 9.06 -6.06 -17.25
N PRO A 257 7.86 -6.48 -17.67
CA PRO A 257 6.60 -5.78 -17.39
C PRO A 257 6.25 -5.55 -15.91
N PHE A 258 6.88 -6.28 -15.00
CA PHE A 258 6.68 -6.16 -13.56
C PHE A 258 7.71 -5.26 -12.88
N LEU A 259 8.81 -4.91 -13.56
CA LEU A 259 9.80 -3.98 -13.05
C LEU A 259 9.39 -2.53 -13.35
N PRO A 260 9.77 -1.57 -12.49
CA PRO A 260 9.54 -0.15 -12.75
C PRO A 260 10.03 0.29 -14.12
N ARG A 261 9.35 1.27 -14.70
CA ARG A 261 9.80 1.94 -15.92
C ARG A 261 11.22 2.48 -15.72
N ARG A 262 12.10 2.26 -16.70
CA ARG A 262 13.53 2.63 -16.61
C ARG A 262 13.79 4.10 -16.33
N GLN A 263 12.88 5.01 -16.66
CA GLN A 263 13.01 6.45 -16.41
C GLN A 263 12.37 6.91 -15.09
N ALA A 264 11.66 6.02 -14.39
CA ALA A 264 11.02 6.35 -13.13
C ALA A 264 12.07 6.80 -12.10
N ARG A 265 11.65 7.75 -11.28
CA ARG A 265 12.36 8.27 -10.11
C ARG A 265 11.37 8.32 -8.97
N MET A 266 11.86 8.23 -7.74
CA MET A 266 11.00 8.25 -6.57
C MET A 266 11.58 9.15 -5.50
N LEU A 267 10.79 10.10 -5.03
CA LEU A 267 11.14 10.92 -3.87
C LEU A 267 10.11 10.65 -2.79
N THR A 268 10.52 9.96 -1.74
CA THR A 268 9.70 9.78 -0.53
C THR A 268 10.10 10.82 0.50
N VAL A 269 9.11 11.54 1.00
CA VAL A 269 9.29 12.62 1.96
C VAL A 269 8.49 12.32 3.22
N ILE A 270 9.17 12.37 4.36
CA ILE A 270 8.54 12.36 5.68
C ILE A 270 8.16 13.79 6.02
N GLY A 271 6.86 14.06 6.09
CA GLY A 271 6.33 15.36 6.46
C GLY A 271 6.38 15.64 7.96
N ASP A 272 5.97 16.86 8.31
CA ASP A 272 5.91 17.32 9.68
C ASP A 272 4.94 16.49 10.51
N ALA A 273 5.37 16.21 11.72
CA ALA A 273 4.68 15.31 12.61
C ALA A 273 3.45 15.97 13.26
N ILE A 274 2.40 15.19 13.44
CA ILE A 274 1.15 15.61 14.07
C ILE A 274 1.02 14.86 15.40
N GLU A 275 1.12 15.57 16.50
CA GLU A 275 1.00 15.01 17.86
C GLU A 275 -0.48 14.81 18.21
N CYS A 276 -0.95 13.55 18.24
CA CYS A 276 -2.30 13.26 18.70
C CYS A 276 -2.35 13.18 20.23
N PRO A 277 -3.35 13.80 20.88
CA PRO A 277 -3.58 13.61 22.30
C PRO A 277 -4.02 12.17 22.57
N HIS A 278 -3.74 11.70 23.78
CA HIS A 278 -4.26 10.43 24.25
C HIS A 278 -5.71 10.58 24.72
N ILE A 279 -6.65 10.00 23.98
CA ILE A 279 -8.09 9.99 24.26
C ILE A 279 -8.56 8.53 24.19
N PRO A 280 -8.74 7.83 25.32
CA PRO A 280 -9.05 6.38 25.34
C PRO A 280 -10.31 6.00 24.55
N VAL A 281 -11.32 6.86 24.58
CA VAL A 281 -12.59 6.68 23.88
C VAL A 281 -12.88 7.95 23.07
N PRO A 282 -12.28 8.12 21.89
CA PRO A 282 -12.48 9.32 21.09
C PRO A 282 -13.87 9.29 20.44
N SER A 283 -14.56 10.43 20.50
CA SER A 283 -15.81 10.68 19.78
C SER A 283 -15.57 10.74 18.27
N GLN A 284 -16.63 10.61 17.48
CA GLN A 284 -16.50 10.72 16.02
C GLN A 284 -16.08 12.13 15.59
N GLU A 285 -16.51 13.17 16.30
CA GLU A 285 -16.13 14.55 16.04
C GLU A 285 -14.63 14.80 16.26
N GLU A 286 -14.06 14.23 17.32
CA GLU A 286 -12.61 14.28 17.56
C GLU A 286 -11.84 13.54 16.48
N VAL A 287 -12.30 12.33 16.10
CA VAL A 287 -11.67 11.57 15.02
C VAL A 287 -11.70 12.38 13.71
N ASP A 288 -12.81 13.03 13.39
CA ASP A 288 -12.98 13.83 12.18
C ASP A 288 -12.09 15.08 12.19
N LEU A 289 -12.00 15.76 13.34
CA LEU A 289 -11.11 16.90 13.54
C LEU A 289 -9.64 16.52 13.29
N TRP A 290 -9.18 15.42 13.90
CA TRP A 290 -7.80 14.97 13.78
C TRP A 290 -7.50 14.38 12.40
N HIS A 291 -8.48 13.72 11.77
CA HIS A 291 -8.36 13.27 10.39
C HIS A 291 -8.25 14.43 9.41
N MET A 292 -8.99 15.52 9.63
CA MET A 292 -8.86 16.76 8.86
C MET A 292 -7.48 17.40 9.05
N ARG A 293 -6.96 17.45 10.28
CA ARG A 293 -5.59 17.92 10.55
C ARG A 293 -4.55 17.07 9.83
N TYR A 294 -4.69 15.75 9.89
CA TYR A 294 -3.83 14.82 9.15
C TYR A 294 -3.87 15.07 7.64
N THR A 295 -5.07 15.19 7.07
CA THR A 295 -5.28 15.45 5.64
C THR A 295 -4.62 16.75 5.20
N LYS A 296 -4.74 17.82 6.00
CA LYS A 296 -4.05 19.09 5.75
C LYS A 296 -2.53 18.96 5.83
N GLY A 297 -2.00 18.21 6.80
CA GLY A 297 -0.57 17.97 6.92
C GLY A 297 0.02 17.20 5.73
N LEU A 298 -0.71 16.19 5.24
CA LEU A 298 -0.33 15.48 4.02
C LEU A 298 -0.33 16.40 2.79
N ALA A 299 -1.38 17.21 2.62
CA ALA A 299 -1.46 18.18 1.52
C ALA A 299 -0.36 19.24 1.60
N ALA A 300 -0.03 19.73 2.80
CA ALA A 300 1.08 20.66 2.99
C ALA A 300 2.44 20.03 2.62
N THR A 301 2.66 18.78 3.02
CA THR A 301 3.87 18.02 2.65
C THR A 301 3.96 17.87 1.13
N PHE A 302 2.86 17.56 0.46
CA PHE A 302 2.82 17.49 -1.00
C PHE A 302 3.17 18.85 -1.64
N GLU A 303 2.50 19.92 -1.23
CA GLU A 303 2.69 21.26 -1.80
C GLU A 303 4.12 21.78 -1.60
N GLN A 304 4.73 21.52 -0.44
CA GLN A 304 6.09 21.94 -0.14
C GLN A 304 7.12 21.25 -1.06
N TRP A 305 6.92 19.97 -1.37
CA TRP A 305 7.95 19.15 -2.03
C TRP A 305 7.70 18.90 -3.52
N LYS A 306 6.52 19.23 -4.06
CA LYS A 306 6.18 18.94 -5.47
C LYS A 306 7.12 19.60 -6.48
N ALA A 307 7.62 20.80 -6.19
CA ALA A 307 8.58 21.48 -7.06
C ALA A 307 9.94 20.75 -7.10
N GLU A 308 10.47 20.35 -5.94
CA GLU A 308 11.71 19.57 -5.85
C GLU A 308 11.57 18.17 -6.45
N ALA A 309 10.39 17.57 -6.38
CA ALA A 309 10.06 16.32 -7.05
C ALA A 309 10.03 16.45 -8.60
N GLY A 310 10.17 17.68 -9.14
CA GLY A 310 10.09 17.96 -10.57
C GLY A 310 8.67 18.14 -11.10
N ARG A 311 7.71 18.42 -10.22
CA ARG A 311 6.27 18.53 -10.51
C ARG A 311 5.64 19.82 -9.97
N PRO A 312 6.13 21.00 -10.37
CA PRO A 312 5.67 22.28 -9.80
C PRO A 312 4.18 22.57 -10.02
N HIS A 313 3.57 21.97 -11.05
CA HIS A 313 2.17 22.17 -11.41
C HIS A 313 1.26 20.99 -11.05
N ALA A 314 1.77 19.99 -10.32
CA ALA A 314 0.93 18.87 -9.90
C ALA A 314 -0.07 19.31 -8.83
N GLU A 315 -1.21 18.63 -8.82
CA GLU A 315 -2.29 18.79 -7.85
C GLU A 315 -2.56 17.44 -7.18
N LEU A 316 -2.80 17.47 -5.87
CA LEU A 316 -3.13 16.29 -5.09
C LEU A 316 -4.65 16.06 -5.10
N GLU A 317 -5.10 14.99 -5.76
CA GLU A 317 -6.49 14.56 -5.74
C GLU A 317 -6.74 13.66 -4.52
N ILE A 318 -7.53 14.15 -3.55
CA ILE A 318 -7.88 13.41 -2.33
C ILE A 318 -9.28 12.81 -2.48
N PHE A 319 -9.36 11.48 -2.47
CA PHE A 319 -10.57 10.68 -2.55
C PHE A 319 -11.11 10.30 -1.17
#